data_AF-A0A920L6M2-F1
#
_entry.id   AF-A0A920L6M2-F1
#
_cell.length_a   1.000
_cell.length_b   1.000
_cell.length_c   1.000
_cell.angle_alpha   90.00
_cell.angle_beta   90.00
_cell.angle_gamma   90.00
#
_symmetry.space_group_name_H-M   'P 1'
#
loop_
_entity.id
_entity.type
_entity.pdbx_description
1 polymer ?
#
loop_
_entity_poly.entity_id
_entity_poly.type
_entity_poly.pdbx_seq_one_letter_code
_entity_poly.pdbx_strand_id
1 'polypeptide(L)'
;MSAGPARRKICFTATFAREGAIVLAEESGRRYLELRGGSRYRGEPGERALEEITFNLYGELIPESQNSLRRSGKVESIASADLWASDEPRLRGALWWRVSLPVMVPAIAVIALALSRTDARRGRYAKIGPAMVVLLLYFLGMTQGRGAIESGQGPGLMLAVHAGFALLALALLQWERISKRWKVARG
;
A
#
# COMPACT_ATOMS: atom_id res chain seq x y z
N MET A 1 46.50 5.16 -5.50
CA MET A 1 45.85 4.54 -6.68
C MET A 1 44.36 4.43 -6.40
N SER A 2 43.56 5.38 -6.92
CA SER A 2 42.11 5.45 -6.68
C SER A 2 41.37 4.73 -7.81
N ALA A 3 40.61 3.69 -7.50
CA ALA A 3 39.74 3.01 -8.45
C ALA A 3 38.61 3.98 -8.88
N GLY A 4 38.53 4.28 -10.18
CA GLY A 4 37.46 5.10 -10.75
C GLY A 4 36.12 4.36 -10.78
N PRO A 5 34.98 5.08 -10.79
CA PRO A 5 33.66 4.46 -10.77
C PRO A 5 33.43 3.61 -12.03
N ALA A 6 33.04 2.35 -11.83
CA ALA A 6 32.69 1.42 -12.90
C ALA A 6 31.54 2.01 -13.75
N ARG A 7 31.84 2.42 -14.98
CA ARG A 7 30.82 2.80 -15.96
C ARG A 7 29.88 1.62 -16.14
N ARG A 8 28.60 1.82 -15.84
CA ARG A 8 27.54 0.88 -16.19
C ARG A 8 27.49 0.82 -17.71
N LYS A 9 28.14 -0.18 -18.30
CA LYS A 9 28.07 -0.40 -19.75
C LYS A 9 26.60 -0.66 -20.11
N ILE A 10 26.01 0.24 -20.88
CA ILE A 10 24.66 0.07 -21.40
C ILE A 10 24.75 -1.09 -22.38
N CYS A 11 24.01 -2.16 -22.15
CA CYS A 11 24.04 -3.34 -23.02
C CYS A 11 22.61 -3.61 -23.49
N PHE A 12 22.42 -3.75 -24.78
CA PHE A 12 21.14 -4.13 -25.36
C PHE A 12 21.06 -5.64 -25.48
N THR A 13 19.87 -6.17 -25.25
CA THR A 13 19.64 -7.61 -25.33
C THR A 13 18.30 -7.86 -26.00
N ALA A 14 18.30 -8.73 -27.01
CA ALA A 14 17.09 -9.18 -27.70
C ALA A 14 17.04 -10.70 -27.66
N THR A 15 15.90 -11.27 -27.27
CA THR A 15 15.71 -12.72 -27.15
C THR A 15 14.59 -13.15 -28.09
N PHE A 16 14.86 -14.14 -28.95
CA PHE A 16 13.87 -14.76 -29.82
C PHE A 16 13.73 -16.24 -29.47
N ALA A 17 12.52 -16.77 -29.54
CA ALA A 17 12.24 -18.18 -29.28
C ALA A 17 11.07 -18.67 -30.13
N ARG A 18 11.00 -19.98 -30.36
CA ARG A 18 9.86 -20.59 -31.06
C ARG A 18 8.63 -20.71 -30.18
N GLU A 19 8.84 -21.08 -28.92
CA GLU A 19 7.79 -21.27 -27.93
C GLU A 19 8.17 -20.56 -26.63
N GLY A 20 7.15 -20.03 -25.94
CA GLY A 20 7.30 -19.40 -24.64
C GLY A 20 6.13 -19.79 -23.73
N ALA A 21 6.45 -20.20 -22.51
CA ALA A 21 5.47 -20.54 -21.47
C ALA A 21 5.81 -19.83 -20.16
N ILE A 22 4.80 -19.37 -19.44
CA ILE A 22 5.01 -18.86 -18.08
C ILE A 22 4.87 -20.03 -17.12
N VAL A 23 5.97 -20.39 -16.47
CA VAL A 23 6.03 -21.49 -15.50
C VAL A 23 6.13 -20.91 -14.09
N LEU A 24 5.39 -21.51 -13.15
CA LEU A 24 5.47 -21.18 -11.73
C LEU A 24 6.42 -22.18 -11.06
N ALA A 25 7.51 -21.70 -10.48
CA ALA A 25 8.38 -22.54 -9.67
C ALA A 25 7.67 -22.83 -8.34
N GLU A 26 7.17 -24.05 -8.12
CA GLU A 26 6.37 -24.41 -6.93
C GLU A 26 7.09 -24.11 -5.61
N GLU A 27 8.39 -24.39 -5.52
CA GLU A 27 9.19 -24.14 -4.31
C GLU A 27 9.30 -22.66 -3.94
N SER A 28 9.45 -21.77 -4.93
CA SER A 28 9.67 -20.33 -4.66
C SER A 28 8.45 -19.46 -4.92
N GLY A 29 7.40 -19.99 -5.56
CA GLY A 29 6.25 -19.25 -6.06
C GLY A 29 6.59 -18.19 -7.12
N ARG A 30 7.83 -18.17 -7.63
CA ARG A 30 8.30 -17.20 -8.62
C ARG A 30 7.92 -17.64 -10.04
N ARG A 31 7.66 -16.67 -10.90
CA ARG A 31 7.32 -16.91 -12.31
C ARG A 31 8.54 -16.75 -13.20
N TYR A 32 8.73 -17.72 -14.07
CA TYR A 32 9.74 -17.68 -15.11
C TYR A 32 9.03 -17.67 -16.46
N LEU A 33 9.51 -16.83 -17.37
CA LEU A 33 9.24 -16.96 -18.78
C LEU A 33 10.22 -17.99 -19.32
N GLU A 34 9.73 -19.20 -19.54
CA GLU A 34 10.50 -20.29 -20.12
C GLU A 34 10.39 -20.24 -21.64
N LEU A 35 11.53 -20.09 -22.30
CA LEU A 35 11.67 -19.96 -23.74
C LEU A 35 12.37 -21.21 -24.30
N ARG A 36 11.83 -21.76 -25.39
CA ARG A 36 12.31 -23.01 -25.99
C ARG A 36 12.79 -22.81 -27.43
N GLY A 37 13.96 -23.38 -27.72
CA GLY A 37 14.58 -23.43 -29.05
C GLY A 37 14.76 -22.06 -29.68
N GLY A 38 15.58 -21.19 -29.07
CA GLY A 38 15.75 -19.78 -29.43
C GLY A 38 17.20 -19.29 -29.41
N SER A 39 17.36 -17.99 -29.71
CA SER A 39 18.65 -17.29 -29.69
C SER A 39 18.52 -15.98 -28.92
N ARG A 40 19.57 -15.62 -28.18
CA ARG A 40 19.72 -14.34 -27.49
C ARG A 40 20.88 -13.57 -28.07
N TYR A 41 20.60 -12.33 -28.49
CA TYR A 41 21.58 -11.40 -29.01
C TYR A 41 21.89 -10.36 -27.96
N ARG A 42 23.18 -10.16 -27.67
CA ARG A 42 23.67 -9.13 -26.76
C ARG A 42 24.66 -8.23 -27.50
N GLY A 43 24.51 -6.92 -27.35
CA GLY A 43 25.40 -5.94 -27.99
C GLY A 43 25.63 -4.71 -27.11
N GLU A 44 26.83 -4.13 -27.22
CA GLU A 44 27.16 -2.85 -26.61
C GLU A 44 27.04 -1.72 -27.66
N PRO A 45 26.36 -0.60 -27.34
CA PRO A 45 26.27 0.54 -28.23
C PRO A 45 27.67 1.09 -28.55
N GLY A 46 27.97 1.15 -29.85
CA GLY A 46 29.26 1.62 -30.37
C GLY A 46 30.24 0.51 -30.74
N GLU A 47 30.00 -0.74 -30.29
CA GLU A 47 30.77 -1.90 -30.73
C GLU A 47 30.02 -2.67 -31.83
N ARG A 48 30.76 -3.16 -32.83
CA ARG A 48 30.20 -4.03 -33.89
C ARG A 48 30.13 -5.51 -33.49
N ALA A 49 30.68 -5.86 -32.33
CA ALA A 49 30.64 -7.21 -31.80
C ALA A 49 29.25 -7.50 -31.22
N LEU A 50 28.57 -8.49 -31.81
CA LEU A 50 27.32 -9.03 -31.30
C LEU A 50 27.60 -10.43 -30.74
N GLU A 51 27.23 -10.66 -29.49
CA GLU A 51 27.28 -11.99 -28.87
C GLU A 51 25.94 -12.69 -29.12
N GLU A 52 25.97 -13.81 -29.85
CA GLU A 52 24.81 -14.68 -30.05
C GLU A 52 24.93 -15.93 -29.18
N ILE A 53 23.88 -16.20 -28.39
CA ILE A 53 23.77 -17.39 -27.55
C ILE A 53 22.51 -18.16 -27.99
N THR A 54 22.71 -19.33 -28.60
CA THR A 54 21.61 -20.26 -28.91
C THR A 54 21.30 -21.14 -27.71
N PHE A 55 20.02 -21.35 -27.42
CA PHE A 55 19.57 -22.15 -26.28
C PHE A 55 18.44 -23.10 -26.66
N ASN A 56 18.46 -24.29 -26.07
CA ASN A 56 17.32 -25.21 -26.12
C ASN A 56 16.24 -24.80 -25.11
N LEU A 57 16.65 -24.36 -23.93
CA LEU A 57 15.79 -23.92 -22.84
C LEU A 57 16.41 -22.71 -22.14
N TYR A 58 15.65 -21.63 -21.99
CA TYR A 58 16.09 -20.43 -21.29
C TYR A 58 14.97 -19.89 -20.39
N GLY A 59 15.24 -19.78 -19.10
CA GLY A 59 14.31 -19.24 -18.12
C GLY A 59 14.67 -17.81 -17.74
N GLU A 60 13.77 -16.86 -17.98
CA GLU A 60 13.92 -15.48 -17.53
C GLU A 60 12.96 -15.20 -16.37
N LEU A 61 13.48 -14.77 -15.22
CA LEU A 61 12.65 -14.42 -14.06
C LEU A 61 11.78 -13.22 -14.42
N ILE A 62 10.46 -13.38 -14.36
CA ILE A 62 9.53 -12.27 -14.55
C ILE A 62 9.56 -11.43 -13.27
N PRO A 63 10.03 -10.17 -13.32
CA PRO A 63 10.06 -9.32 -12.14
C PRO A 63 8.64 -9.11 -11.64
N GLU A 64 8.39 -9.52 -10.41
CA GLU A 64 7.16 -9.14 -9.74
C GLU A 64 7.36 -7.77 -9.12
N SER A 65 6.60 -6.78 -9.61
CA SER A 65 6.61 -5.44 -9.06
C SER A 65 6.27 -5.49 -7.57
N GLN A 66 6.89 -4.61 -6.79
CA GLN A 66 6.69 -4.50 -5.35
C GLN A 66 5.21 -4.29 -4.98
N ASN A 67 4.40 -3.77 -5.91
CA ASN A 67 2.97 -3.48 -5.76
C ASN A 67 2.07 -4.41 -6.61
N SER A 68 2.55 -5.56 -7.05
CA SER A 68 1.72 -6.47 -7.84
C SER A 68 0.52 -6.98 -7.03
N LEU A 69 -0.68 -6.92 -7.63
CA LEU A 69 -1.95 -7.34 -7.00
C LEU A 69 -1.89 -8.77 -6.43
N ARG A 70 -1.15 -9.67 -7.09
CA ARG A 70 -0.94 -11.06 -6.65
C ARG A 70 -0.08 -11.17 -5.38
N ARG A 71 0.97 -10.35 -5.25
CA ARG A 71 1.79 -10.32 -4.03
C ARG A 71 1.01 -9.72 -2.86
N SER A 72 0.19 -8.69 -3.12
CA SER A 72 -0.73 -8.12 -2.13
C SER A 72 -1.79 -9.14 -1.69
N GLY A 73 -2.41 -9.85 -2.65
CA GLY A 73 -3.40 -10.90 -2.37
C GLY A 73 -2.83 -12.07 -1.54
N LYS A 74 -1.58 -12.48 -1.78
CA LYS A 74 -0.91 -13.52 -0.98
C LYS A 74 -0.68 -13.07 0.47
N VAL A 75 -0.34 -11.81 0.69
CA VAL A 75 -0.19 -11.25 2.04
C VAL A 75 -1.53 -11.15 2.76
N GLU A 76 -2.58 -10.71 2.05
CA GLU A 76 -3.91 -10.55 2.63
C GLU A 76 -4.58 -11.90 2.98
N SER A 77 -4.16 -13.02 2.36
CA SER A 77 -4.67 -14.37 2.66
C SER A 77 -3.97 -15.07 3.84
N ILE A 78 -2.95 -14.46 4.46
CA ILE A 78 -2.24 -15.07 5.59
C ILE A 78 -3.13 -15.06 6.84
N ALA A 79 -3.14 -16.17 7.57
CA ALA A 79 -3.89 -16.30 8.82
C ALA A 79 -3.45 -15.24 9.83
N SER A 80 -4.40 -14.65 10.56
CA SER A 80 -4.09 -13.55 11.49
C SER A 80 -3.07 -13.93 12.56
N ALA A 81 -3.04 -15.20 12.98
CA ALA A 81 -2.10 -15.70 13.98
C ALA A 81 -0.65 -15.61 13.50
N ASP A 82 -0.39 -15.96 12.24
CA ASP A 82 0.97 -15.96 11.66
C ASP A 82 1.51 -14.55 11.43
N LEU A 83 0.61 -13.56 11.31
CA LEU A 83 1.00 -12.14 11.18
C LEU A 83 1.60 -11.58 12.47
N TRP A 84 1.21 -12.08 13.64
CA TRP A 84 1.73 -11.61 14.93
C TRP A 84 3.17 -12.04 15.19
N ALA A 85 3.59 -13.16 14.59
CA ALA A 85 4.93 -13.72 14.76
C ALA A 85 5.95 -13.17 13.74
N SER A 86 5.51 -12.36 12.77
CA SER A 86 6.37 -11.87 11.70
C SER A 86 6.82 -10.43 11.89
N ASP A 87 8.11 -10.20 11.71
CA ASP A 87 8.71 -8.86 11.67
C ASP A 87 8.77 -8.25 10.27
N GLU A 88 8.30 -8.96 9.24
CA GLU A 88 8.34 -8.45 7.88
C GLU A 88 7.42 -7.21 7.74
N PRO A 89 7.94 -6.05 7.26
CA PRO A 89 7.17 -4.80 7.20
C PRO A 89 5.82 -4.92 6.50
N ARG A 90 5.72 -5.78 5.48
CA ARG A 90 4.48 -6.06 4.73
C ARG A 90 3.45 -6.80 5.58
N LEU A 91 3.89 -7.81 6.32
CA LEU A 91 3.04 -8.61 7.22
C LEU A 91 2.58 -7.76 8.40
N ARG A 92 3.48 -6.92 8.94
CA ARG A 92 3.13 -5.89 9.93
C ARG A 92 2.10 -4.90 9.37
N GLY A 93 2.27 -4.43 8.14
CA GLY A 93 1.30 -3.54 7.48
C GLY A 93 -0.10 -4.14 7.41
N ALA A 94 -0.21 -5.43 7.03
CA ALA A 94 -1.47 -6.15 7.01
C ALA A 94 -2.08 -6.34 8.40
N LEU A 95 -1.27 -6.68 9.41
CA LEU A 95 -1.73 -6.80 10.79
C LEU A 95 -2.32 -5.50 11.31
N TRP A 96 -1.57 -4.41 11.19
CA TRP A 96 -2.00 -3.07 11.60
C TRP A 96 -3.26 -2.63 10.86
N TRP A 97 -3.34 -2.92 9.55
CA TRP A 97 -4.56 -2.66 8.77
C TRP A 97 -5.78 -3.36 9.35
N ARG A 98 -5.66 -4.65 9.69
CA ARG A 98 -6.75 -5.44 10.31
C ARG A 98 -7.17 -4.89 11.67
N VAL A 99 -6.22 -4.47 12.51
CA VAL A 99 -6.51 -3.90 13.85
C VAL A 99 -7.18 -2.53 13.74
N SER A 100 -6.78 -1.73 12.76
CA SER A 100 -7.29 -0.38 12.60
C SER A 100 -8.73 -0.31 12.13
N LEU A 101 -9.21 -1.30 11.38
CA LEU A 101 -10.60 -1.35 10.91
C LEU A 101 -11.62 -1.41 12.08
N PRO A 102 -11.46 -2.25 13.12
CA PRO A 102 -12.28 -2.16 14.34
C PRO A 102 -12.09 -0.84 15.09
N VAL A 103 -10.87 -0.33 15.19
CA VAL A 103 -10.55 0.89 15.96
C VAL A 103 -11.19 2.16 15.35
N MET A 104 -11.32 2.24 14.03
CA MET A 104 -11.96 3.39 13.39
C MET A 104 -13.47 3.49 13.66
N VAL A 105 -14.16 2.35 13.88
CA VAL A 105 -15.62 2.29 14.07
C VAL A 105 -16.13 3.22 15.17
N PRO A 106 -15.65 3.16 16.43
CA PRO A 106 -16.15 4.03 17.49
C PRO A 106 -15.90 5.52 17.21
N ALA A 107 -14.75 5.87 16.64
CA ALA A 107 -14.44 7.26 16.30
C ALA A 107 -15.41 7.80 15.24
N ILE A 108 -15.66 7.04 14.18
CA ILE A 108 -16.62 7.42 13.12
C ILE A 108 -18.04 7.49 13.67
N ALA A 109 -18.44 6.55 14.53
CA ALA A 109 -19.77 6.55 15.15
C ALA A 109 -20.01 7.82 15.95
N VAL A 110 -19.04 8.26 16.76
CA VAL A 110 -19.15 9.51 17.54
C VAL A 110 -19.21 10.74 16.62
N ILE A 111 -18.35 10.80 15.60
CA ILE A 111 -18.35 11.93 14.65
C ILE A 111 -19.68 11.97 13.87
N ALA A 112 -20.17 10.83 13.39
CA ALA A 112 -21.44 10.72 12.69
C ALA A 112 -22.61 11.15 13.59
N LEU A 113 -22.63 10.72 14.85
CA LEU A 113 -23.64 11.13 15.83
C LEU A 113 -23.63 12.64 16.04
N ALA A 114 -22.45 13.23 16.26
CA ALA A 114 -22.32 14.68 16.44
C ALA A 114 -22.76 15.46 15.20
N LEU A 115 -22.36 14.99 14.01
CA LEU A 115 -22.76 15.59 12.74
C LEU A 115 -24.26 15.42 12.50
N SER A 116 -24.90 14.31 12.88
CA SER A 116 -26.31 14.01 12.59
C SER A 116 -27.33 15.00 13.17
N ARG A 117 -26.96 15.80 14.18
CA ARG A 117 -27.88 16.74 14.86
C ARG A 117 -28.27 17.92 13.97
N THR A 118 -29.27 17.78 13.11
CA THR A 118 -29.80 18.85 12.24
C THR A 118 -30.91 19.64 12.91
N ASP A 119 -30.89 20.96 12.74
CA ASP A 119 -32.07 21.80 12.89
C ASP A 119 -33.07 21.48 11.78
N ALA A 120 -34.37 21.37 12.12
CA ALA A 120 -35.43 20.75 11.31
C ALA A 120 -35.66 21.34 9.89
N ARG A 121 -34.95 22.41 9.54
CA ARG A 121 -35.11 23.20 8.30
C ARG A 121 -34.07 22.92 7.22
N ARG A 122 -32.97 22.22 7.52
CA ARG A 122 -32.00 21.75 6.52
C ARG A 122 -32.27 20.27 6.22
N GLY A 123 -32.60 19.95 4.98
CA GLY A 123 -33.05 18.61 4.57
C GLY A 123 -32.15 17.46 5.03
N ARG A 124 -32.76 16.29 5.25
CA ARG A 124 -32.17 15.06 5.81
C ARG A 124 -30.81 14.65 5.21
N TYR A 125 -30.56 15.01 3.94
CA TYR A 125 -29.35 14.64 3.19
C TYR A 125 -28.19 15.64 3.29
N ALA A 126 -28.43 16.87 3.77
CA ALA A 126 -27.41 17.93 3.81
C ALA A 126 -26.20 17.58 4.71
N LYS A 127 -26.35 16.57 5.57
CA LYS A 127 -25.31 16.12 6.51
C LYS A 127 -24.65 14.80 6.16
N ILE A 128 -25.15 14.08 5.16
CA ILE A 128 -24.48 12.88 4.63
C ILE A 128 -23.16 13.28 3.98
N GLY A 129 -23.13 14.40 3.24
CA GLY A 129 -21.93 14.90 2.58
C GLY A 129 -20.73 15.08 3.52
N PRO A 130 -20.83 15.92 4.57
CA PRO A 130 -19.74 16.12 5.53
C PRO A 130 -19.31 14.83 6.24
N ALA A 131 -20.24 13.97 6.65
CA ALA A 131 -19.92 12.70 7.30
C ALA A 131 -19.16 11.76 6.35
N MET A 132 -19.55 11.71 5.08
CA MET A 132 -18.86 10.94 4.04
C MET A 132 -17.43 11.44 3.82
N VAL A 133 -17.24 12.76 3.76
CA VAL A 133 -15.90 13.36 3.60
C VAL A 133 -14.98 12.98 4.76
N VAL A 134 -15.47 13.04 6.00
CA VAL A 134 -14.70 12.60 7.19
C VAL A 134 -14.30 11.13 7.07
N LEU A 135 -15.24 10.25 6.70
CA LEU A 135 -14.97 8.83 6.51
C LEU A 135 -13.89 8.59 5.45
N LEU A 136 -14.01 9.26 4.29
CA LEU A 136 -13.07 9.13 3.18
C LEU A 136 -11.67 9.63 3.57
N LEU A 137 -11.58 10.76 4.27
CA LEU A 137 -10.31 11.29 4.76
C LEU A 137 -9.66 10.35 5.76
N TYR A 138 -10.44 9.76 6.67
CA TYR A 138 -9.93 8.78 7.62
C TYR A 138 -9.41 7.55 6.88
N PHE A 139 -10.20 6.97 5.98
CA PHE A 139 -9.81 5.80 5.21
C PHE A 139 -8.57 6.04 4.33
N LEU A 140 -8.45 7.21 3.71
CA LEU A 140 -7.28 7.59 2.93
C LEU A 140 -6.04 7.71 3.83
N GLY A 141 -6.16 8.37 4.99
CA GLY A 141 -5.08 8.45 5.98
C GLY A 141 -4.63 7.08 6.48
N MET A 142 -5.57 6.17 6.68
CA MET A 142 -5.27 4.77 7.03
C MET A 142 -4.47 4.07 5.94
N THR A 143 -4.82 4.29 4.67
CA THR A 143 -4.14 3.68 3.52
C THR A 143 -2.70 4.18 3.41
N GLN A 144 -2.48 5.49 3.64
CA GLN A 144 -1.14 6.08 3.73
C GLN A 144 -0.35 5.51 4.92
N GLY A 145 -1.00 5.35 6.08
CA GLY A 145 -0.40 4.71 7.25
C GLY A 145 0.05 3.28 6.98
N ARG A 146 -0.76 2.47 6.29
CA ARG A 146 -0.39 1.12 5.84
C ARG A 146 0.85 1.16 4.95
N GLY A 147 0.87 2.03 3.94
CA GLY A 147 2.03 2.19 3.05
C GLY A 147 3.32 2.60 3.78
N ALA A 148 3.21 3.44 4.81
CA ALA A 148 4.36 3.81 5.66
C ALA A 148 4.92 2.60 6.42
N ILE A 149 4.04 1.74 6.97
CA ILE A 149 4.47 0.51 7.65
C ILE A 149 5.10 -0.46 6.65
N GLU A 150 4.46 -0.70 5.50
CA GLU A 150 4.96 -1.62 4.48
C GLU A 150 6.31 -1.19 3.87
N SER A 151 6.60 0.12 3.88
CA SER A 151 7.90 0.68 3.47
C SER A 151 8.95 0.72 4.59
N GLY A 152 8.62 0.24 5.80
CA GLY A 152 9.54 0.14 6.94
C GLY A 152 9.62 1.38 7.83
N GLN A 153 8.80 2.41 7.61
CA GLN A 153 8.76 3.62 8.45
C GLN A 153 8.05 3.37 9.80
N GLY A 154 7.35 2.25 9.93
CA GLY A 154 6.63 1.85 11.14
C GLY A 154 5.25 2.49 11.29
N PRO A 155 4.55 2.25 12.42
CA PRO A 155 3.12 2.57 12.59
C PRO A 155 2.82 4.02 12.99
N GLY A 156 3.83 4.88 13.11
CA GLY A 156 3.68 6.24 13.66
C GLY A 156 2.63 7.08 12.93
N LEU A 157 2.63 7.08 11.59
CA LEU A 157 1.64 7.80 10.79
C LEU A 157 0.21 7.29 11.04
N MET A 158 0.04 5.98 11.11
CA MET A 158 -1.27 5.34 11.33
C MET A 158 -1.83 5.70 12.72
N LEU A 159 -0.98 5.65 13.75
CA LEU A 159 -1.33 6.07 15.10
C LEU A 159 -1.69 7.56 15.16
N ALA A 160 -0.94 8.42 14.46
CA ALA A 160 -1.23 9.85 14.38
C ALA A 160 -2.59 10.13 13.73
N VAL A 161 -2.95 9.39 12.66
CA VAL A 161 -4.26 9.47 12.02
C VAL A 161 -5.36 9.07 13.01
N HIS A 162 -5.23 7.92 13.68
CA HIS A 162 -6.20 7.50 14.70
C HIS A 162 -6.35 8.54 15.82
N ALA A 163 -5.24 9.05 16.34
CA ALA A 163 -5.24 10.07 17.38
C ALA A 163 -5.92 11.37 16.90
N GLY A 164 -5.64 11.82 15.68
CA GLY A 164 -6.27 13.01 15.09
C GLY A 164 -7.79 12.88 14.98
N PHE A 165 -8.29 11.76 14.47
CA PHE A 165 -9.74 11.53 14.37
C PHE A 165 -10.39 11.27 15.72
N ALA A 166 -9.71 10.63 16.67
CA ALA A 166 -10.19 10.49 18.04
C ALA A 166 -10.32 11.86 18.73
N LEU A 167 -9.31 12.74 18.58
CA LEU A 167 -9.37 14.11 19.08
C LEU A 167 -10.50 14.91 18.43
N LEU A 168 -10.71 14.77 17.12
CA LEU A 168 -11.84 15.38 16.42
C LEU A 168 -13.18 14.88 16.98
N ALA A 169 -13.32 13.56 17.17
CA ALA A 169 -14.51 12.95 17.74
C ALA A 169 -14.81 13.50 19.14
N LEU A 170 -13.80 13.57 20.01
CA LEU A 170 -13.92 14.13 21.36
C LEU A 170 -14.25 15.63 21.32
N ALA A 171 -13.62 16.42 20.44
CA ALA A 171 -13.90 17.83 20.30
C ALA A 171 -15.35 18.08 19.88
N LEU A 172 -15.87 17.31 18.92
CA LEU A 172 -17.26 17.38 18.49
C LEU A 172 -18.23 16.95 19.60
N LEU A 173 -17.87 15.93 20.40
CA LEU A 173 -18.68 15.49 21.54
C LEU A 173 -18.76 16.58 22.64
N GLN A 174 -17.66 17.28 22.90
CA GLN A 174 -17.60 18.34 23.93
C GLN A 174 -18.11 19.71 23.45
N TRP A 175 -18.43 19.85 22.15
CA TRP A 175 -18.81 21.11 21.52
C TRP A 175 -19.99 21.81 22.22
N GLU A 176 -20.98 21.06 22.70
CA GLU A 176 -22.13 21.64 23.42
C GLU A 176 -21.74 22.21 24.78
N ARG A 177 -20.81 21.57 25.49
CA ARG A 177 -20.33 22.07 26.79
C ARG A 177 -19.47 23.31 26.61
N ILE A 178 -18.63 23.33 25.57
CA ILE A 178 -17.76 24.46 25.25
C ILE A 178 -18.59 25.66 24.77
N SER A 179 -19.55 25.45 23.85
CA SER A 179 -20.39 26.53 23.32
C SER A 179 -21.28 27.17 24.38
N LYS A 180 -21.81 26.38 25.35
CA LYS A 180 -22.53 26.93 26.51
C LYS A 180 -21.63 27.77 27.42
N ARG A 181 -20.44 27.28 27.75
CA ARG A 181 -19.45 28.04 28.56
C ARG A 181 -19.03 29.35 27.89
N TRP A 182 -18.85 29.34 26.57
CA TRP A 182 -18.46 30.52 25.79
C TRP A 182 -19.54 31.60 25.69
N LYS A 183 -20.83 31.23 25.81
CA LYS A 183 -21.93 32.18 25.89
C LYS A 183 -22.04 32.81 27.28
N VAL A 184 -21.75 32.05 28.35
CA VAL A 184 -21.76 32.55 29.74
C VAL A 184 -20.57 33.45 30.04
N ALA A 185 -19.40 33.24 29.43
CA ALA A 185 -18.23 34.10 29.62
C ALA A 185 -18.27 35.43 28.84
N ARG A 186 -19.28 35.62 27.98
CA ARG A 186 -19.46 36.80 27.11
C ARG A 186 -20.79 37.54 27.33
N GLY A 187 -21.59 37.13 28.31
CA GLY A 187 -22.81 37.82 28.76
C GLY A 187 -22.65 38.21 30.21
#